data_AF-X1P6R5-F1
#
_entry.id   AF-X1P6R5-F1
#
_cell.length_a   1.000
_cell.length_b   1.000
_cell.length_c   1.000
_cell.angle_alpha   90.00
_cell.angle_beta   90.00
_cell.angle_gamma   90.00
#
_symmetry.space_group_name_H-M   'P 1'
#
loop_
_entity.id
_entity.type
_entity.pdbx_description
1 polymer ?
#
loop_
_entity_poly.entity_id
_entity_poly.type
_entity_poly.pdbx_seq_one_letter_code
_entity_poly.pdbx_strand_id
1 'polypeptide(L)'
;SLGLYPQTVDNTARFGTAFTVSIDAAEGVSTGISAADRAQTILAAIADDAKPSDLVRPGHVFPLRAREGGALIRAGQTEGAIDLMRLASLKPAGVICEIMNEDNHPAAAKLFQYLRYFAKLHC
;
A
#
# COMPACT_ATOMS: atom_id res chain seq x y z
N SER A 1 11.68 1.39 12.89
CA SER A 1 12.48 1.23 11.67
C SER A 1 12.40 2.43 10.74
N LEU A 2 11.24 3.05 10.44
CA LEU A 2 11.18 4.23 9.53
C LEU A 2 10.54 5.50 10.11
N GLY A 3 10.23 5.53 11.41
CA GLY A 3 9.61 6.71 12.04
C GLY A 3 8.20 7.03 11.53
N LEU A 4 7.50 6.06 10.95
CA LEU A 4 6.15 6.25 10.42
C LEU A 4 5.11 6.07 11.53
N TYR A 5 4.51 7.17 11.97
CA TYR A 5 3.45 7.20 12.96
C TYR A 5 2.06 7.12 12.30
N PRO A 6 1.02 6.70 13.02
CA PRO A 6 -0.36 6.69 12.52
C PRO A 6 -0.77 8.07 11.98
N GLN A 7 -1.55 8.11 10.90
CA GLN A 7 -1.99 9.37 10.29
C GLN A 7 -2.91 10.20 11.22
N THR A 8 -3.61 9.53 12.14
CA THR A 8 -4.47 10.15 13.15
C THR A 8 -4.27 9.45 14.49
N VAL A 9 -4.45 10.19 15.58
CA VAL A 9 -4.40 9.67 16.95
C VAL A 9 -5.65 8.84 17.26
N ASP A 10 -6.81 9.27 16.75
CA ASP A 10 -8.09 8.55 16.87
C ASP A 10 -8.56 8.10 15.48
N ASN A 11 -8.56 6.78 15.25
CA ASN A 11 -8.95 6.19 13.97
C ASN A 11 -10.41 5.77 14.00
N THR A 12 -11.27 6.65 13.50
CA THR A 12 -12.73 6.44 13.40
C THR A 12 -13.16 5.87 12.05
N ALA A 13 -12.22 5.45 11.19
CA ALA A 13 -12.54 4.88 9.88
C ALA A 13 -13.36 3.59 10.03
N ARG A 14 -14.40 3.43 9.20
CA ARG A 14 -15.33 2.28 9.24
C ARG A 14 -14.64 0.90 9.31
N PHE A 15 -13.51 0.75 8.62
CA PHE A 15 -12.76 -0.51 8.55
C PHE A 15 -11.45 -0.50 9.37
N GLY A 16 -11.24 0.55 10.18
CA GLY A 16 -10.05 0.74 11.00
C GLY A 16 -8.75 0.68 10.20
N THR A 17 -8.75 1.19 8.97
CA THR A 17 -7.60 1.11 8.06
C THR A 17 -6.41 1.86 8.67
N ALA A 18 -5.30 1.15 8.85
CA ALA A 18 -4.14 1.64 9.59
C ALA A 18 -3.17 2.42 8.69
N PHE A 19 -3.61 3.57 8.18
CA PHE A 19 -2.73 4.51 7.48
C PHE A 19 -1.69 5.10 8.43
N THR A 20 -0.45 5.20 7.94
CA THR A 20 0.56 6.07 8.54
C THR A 20 0.53 7.43 7.86
N VAL A 21 1.34 8.38 8.35
CA VAL A 21 1.66 9.56 7.55
C VAL A 21 2.14 9.17 6.15
N SER A 22 1.69 9.92 5.15
CA SER A 22 2.10 9.72 3.76
C SER A 22 3.56 10.12 3.55
N ILE A 23 4.19 9.53 2.55
CA ILE A 23 5.62 9.64 2.30
C ILE A 23 5.91 9.88 0.82
N ASP A 24 7.01 10.59 0.56
CA ASP A 24 7.76 10.58 -0.71
C ASP A 24 9.23 10.26 -0.40
N ALA A 25 10.00 9.79 -1.38
CA ALA A 25 11.45 9.68 -1.23
C ALA A 25 12.06 11.07 -1.01
N ALA A 26 13.10 11.15 -0.18
CA ALA A 26 13.84 12.39 0.01
C ALA A 26 14.66 12.80 -1.23
N GLU A 27 15.05 11.82 -2.06
CA GLU A 27 15.87 12.02 -3.25
C GLU A 27 15.35 11.20 -4.45
N GLY A 28 15.71 11.61 -5.66
CA GLY A 28 15.37 10.89 -6.89
C GLY A 28 13.91 11.04 -7.34
N VAL A 29 13.17 12.00 -6.77
CA VAL A 29 11.80 12.34 -7.14
C VAL A 29 11.69 13.83 -7.50
N SER A 30 10.61 14.19 -8.19
CA SER A 30 10.31 15.56 -8.59
C SER A 30 9.16 16.12 -7.75
N THR A 31 7.93 15.82 -8.15
CA THR A 31 6.71 16.20 -7.44
C THR A 31 6.18 15.08 -6.55
N GLY A 32 6.68 13.84 -6.70
CA GLY A 32 6.26 12.68 -5.91
C GLY A 32 5.08 11.90 -6.53
N ILE A 33 4.23 12.53 -7.34
CA ILE A 33 2.97 11.92 -7.81
C ILE A 33 3.13 11.01 -9.04
N SER A 34 4.20 11.20 -9.83
CA SER A 34 4.42 10.43 -11.05
C SER A 34 4.51 8.92 -10.76
N ALA A 35 4.23 8.06 -11.75
CA ALA A 35 4.37 6.62 -11.56
C ALA A 35 5.83 6.23 -11.19
N ALA A 36 6.81 6.89 -11.81
CA ALA A 36 8.23 6.69 -11.51
C ALA A 36 8.58 7.20 -10.10
N ASP A 37 8.07 8.37 -9.72
CA ASP A 37 8.35 8.96 -8.40
C ASP A 37 7.76 8.10 -7.28
N ARG A 38 6.52 7.63 -7.43
CA ARG A 38 5.90 6.72 -6.45
C ARG A 38 6.66 5.39 -6.35
N ALA A 39 7.12 4.84 -7.48
CA ALA A 39 7.95 3.63 -7.49
C ALA A 39 9.27 3.86 -6.75
N GLN A 40 9.93 4.99 -6.98
CA GLN A 40 11.17 5.37 -6.27
C GLN A 40 10.92 5.49 -4.75
N THR A 41 9.83 6.13 -4.35
CA THR A 41 9.41 6.21 -2.94
C THR A 41 9.21 4.82 -2.31
N ILE A 42 8.53 3.91 -3.02
CA ILE A 42 8.31 2.55 -2.55
C ILE A 42 9.65 1.83 -2.36
N LEU A 43 10.54 1.89 -3.35
CA LEU A 43 11.86 1.26 -3.29
C LEU A 43 12.70 1.81 -2.12
N ALA A 44 12.71 3.13 -1.92
CA ALA A 44 13.38 3.76 -0.77
C ALA A 44 12.81 3.27 0.57
N ALA A 45 11.48 3.16 0.69
CA ALA A 45 10.83 2.70 1.90
C ALA A 45 11.07 1.21 2.21
N ILE A 46 11.35 0.38 1.21
CA ILE A 46 11.58 -1.05 1.38
C ILE A 46 13.05 -1.46 1.23
N ALA A 47 14.00 -0.53 1.17
CA ALA A 47 15.42 -0.85 1.19
C ALA A 47 15.80 -1.56 2.52
N ASP A 48 16.84 -2.38 2.51
CA ASP A 48 17.26 -3.14 3.71
C ASP A 48 17.89 -2.24 4.78
N ASP A 49 18.51 -1.15 4.36
CA ASP A 49 19.14 -0.14 5.19
C ASP A 49 18.31 1.14 5.31
N ALA A 50 17.03 1.10 4.91
CA ALA A 50 16.14 2.26 4.88
C ALA A 50 16.06 2.97 6.24
N LYS A 51 16.22 4.29 6.23
CA LYS A 51 16.23 5.17 7.40
C LYS A 51 15.08 6.16 7.34
N PRO A 52 14.67 6.73 8.48
CA PRO A 52 13.66 7.80 8.49
C PRO A 52 14.02 9.00 7.61
N SER A 53 15.31 9.31 7.44
CA SER A 53 15.81 10.42 6.62
C SER A 53 15.58 10.24 5.12
N ASP A 54 15.39 9.01 4.66
CA ASP A 54 15.28 8.69 3.23
C ASP A 54 13.87 9.00 2.69
N LEU A 55 12.97 9.41 3.60
CA LEU A 55 11.57 9.69 3.32
C LEU A 55 11.19 11.08 3.86
N VAL A 56 10.48 11.87 3.06
CA VAL A 56 9.83 13.11 3.49
C VAL A 56 8.37 12.85 3.81
N ARG A 57 7.77 13.67 4.69
CA ARG A 57 6.34 13.64 5.04
C ARG A 57 5.77 15.07 5.06
N PRO A 58 4.55 15.31 4.53
CA PRO A 58 3.71 14.37 3.79
C PRO A 58 4.27 14.07 2.38
N GLY A 59 3.67 13.09 1.71
CA GLY A 59 3.93 12.77 0.30
C GLY A 59 2.77 12.03 -0.38
N HIS A 60 3.04 11.33 -1.48
CA HIS A 60 2.03 10.77 -2.39
C HIS A 60 1.91 9.23 -2.32
N VAL A 61 2.76 8.56 -1.57
CA VAL A 61 2.59 7.14 -1.21
C VAL A 61 1.98 7.04 0.19
N PHE A 62 1.03 6.13 0.37
CA PHE A 62 0.25 5.97 1.60
C PHE A 62 0.56 4.63 2.26
N PRO A 63 1.54 4.55 3.18
CA PRO A 63 1.88 3.30 3.82
C PRO A 63 0.75 2.83 4.75
N LEU A 64 0.54 1.52 4.74
CA LEU A 64 -0.43 0.82 5.57
C LEU A 64 0.30 -0.16 6.47
N ARG A 65 -0.04 -0.17 7.76
CA ARG A 65 0.54 -1.12 8.72
C ARG A 65 -0.35 -2.34 8.86
N ALA A 66 0.11 -3.50 8.36
CA ALA A 66 -0.55 -4.77 8.61
C ALA A 66 -0.51 -5.13 10.11
N ARG A 67 -1.57 -5.78 10.60
CA ARG A 67 -1.59 -6.37 11.94
C ARG A 67 -0.67 -7.58 12.04
N GLU A 68 -0.06 -7.74 13.20
CA GLU A 68 0.63 -8.99 13.55
C GLU A 68 -0.38 -10.15 13.55
N GLY A 69 0.02 -11.31 13.00
CA GLY A 69 -0.87 -12.45 12.75
C GLY A 69 -1.64 -12.40 11.42
N GLY A 70 -1.52 -11.32 10.63
CA GLY A 70 -1.97 -11.29 9.24
C GLY A 70 -3.48 -11.48 9.07
N ALA A 71 -3.88 -12.12 7.97
CA ALA A 71 -5.26 -12.24 7.54
C ALA A 71 -6.15 -13.02 8.51
N LEU A 72 -5.55 -13.86 9.37
CA LEU A 72 -6.24 -14.58 10.43
C LEU A 72 -6.72 -13.65 11.55
N ILE A 73 -6.05 -12.52 11.78
CA ILE A 73 -6.42 -11.52 12.79
C ILE A 73 -7.30 -10.42 12.19
N ARG A 74 -7.05 -10.04 10.94
CA ARG A 74 -7.87 -9.06 10.21
C ARG A 74 -7.93 -9.46 8.74
N ALA A 75 -9.11 -9.84 8.28
CA ALA A 75 -9.37 -10.15 6.88
C ALA A 75 -9.42 -8.87 6.02
N GLY A 76 -8.28 -8.19 5.89
CA GLY A 76 -8.09 -6.97 5.10
C GLY A 76 -7.11 -7.17 3.94
N GLN A 77 -7.19 -6.31 2.94
CA GLN A 77 -6.26 -6.31 1.79
C GLN A 77 -4.80 -6.07 2.24
N THR A 78 -4.61 -5.21 3.25
CA THR A 78 -3.29 -4.95 3.84
C THR A 78 -2.65 -6.22 4.38
N GLU A 79 -3.36 -6.97 5.21
CA GLU A 79 -2.86 -8.23 5.77
C GLU A 79 -2.67 -9.29 4.68
N GLY A 80 -3.64 -9.46 3.78
CA GLY A 80 -3.54 -10.41 2.67
C GLY A 80 -2.33 -10.16 1.77
N ALA A 81 -2.00 -8.90 1.47
CA ALA A 81 -0.83 -8.55 0.69
C ALA A 81 0.47 -8.98 1.38
N ILE A 82 0.60 -8.73 2.69
CA ILE A 82 1.81 -9.12 3.43
C ILE A 82 1.91 -10.64 3.56
N ASP A 83 0.81 -11.34 3.78
CA ASP A 83 0.82 -12.80 3.88
C ASP A 83 1.19 -13.45 2.55
N LEU A 84 0.71 -12.93 1.41
CA LEU A 84 1.14 -13.38 0.08
C LEU A 84 2.66 -13.21 -0.12
N MET A 85 3.23 -12.08 0.29
CA MET A 85 4.68 -11.86 0.19
C MET A 85 5.47 -12.85 1.05
N ARG A 86 5.00 -13.13 2.28
CA ARG A 86 5.61 -14.13 3.16
C ARG A 86 5.53 -15.54 2.57
N LEU A 87 4.38 -15.93 2.02
CA LEU A 87 4.20 -17.23 1.36
C LEU A 87 5.12 -17.38 0.15
N ALA A 88 5.39 -16.28 -0.56
CA ALA A 88 6.35 -16.23 -1.67
C ALA A 88 7.83 -16.17 -1.22
N SER A 89 8.11 -16.22 0.09
CA SER A 89 9.47 -16.04 0.66
C SER A 89 10.13 -14.69 0.29
N LEU A 90 9.32 -13.66 0.09
CA LEU A 90 9.77 -12.28 -0.19
C LEU A 90 9.71 -11.41 1.06
N LYS A 91 10.29 -10.21 0.98
CA LYS A 91 10.20 -9.19 2.03
C LYS A 91 8.71 -8.91 2.33
N PRO A 92 8.28 -8.82 3.61
CA PRO A 92 6.89 -8.58 3.98
C PRO A 92 6.48 -7.12 3.72
N ALA A 93 6.48 -6.72 2.45
CA ALA A 93 6.09 -5.42 1.94
C ALA A 93 5.43 -5.59 0.57
N GLY A 94 4.27 -4.97 0.36
CA GLY A 94 3.52 -5.08 -0.89
C GLY A 94 2.83 -3.77 -1.23
N VAL A 95 2.55 -3.59 -2.53
CA VAL A 95 1.80 -2.44 -3.05
C VAL A 95 0.42 -2.93 -3.46
N ILE A 96 -0.62 -2.25 -3.00
CA ILE A 96 -2.01 -2.54 -3.34
C ILE A 96 -2.69 -1.28 -3.86
N CYS A 97 -3.66 -1.46 -4.75
CA CYS A 97 -4.52 -0.41 -5.27
C CYS A 97 -5.88 -1.03 -5.59
N GLU A 98 -6.98 -0.36 -5.24
CA GLU A 98 -8.31 -0.79 -5.60
C GLU A 98 -8.53 -0.67 -7.11
N ILE A 99 -9.08 -1.72 -7.69
CA ILE A 99 -9.52 -1.70 -9.09
C ILE A 99 -10.88 -1.01 -9.15
N MET A 100 -10.96 0.10 -9.89
CA MET A 100 -12.21 0.82 -10.18
C MET A 100 -12.67 0.51 -11.60
N ASN A 101 -13.98 0.50 -11.84
CA ASN A 101 -14.51 0.49 -13.21
C ASN A 101 -14.44 1.91 -13.83
N GLU A 102 -14.64 2.02 -15.13
CA GLU A 102 -14.60 3.30 -15.86
C GLU A 102 -15.68 4.30 -15.38
N ASP A 103 -16.78 3.80 -14.83
CA ASP A 103 -17.86 4.61 -14.27
C ASP A 103 -17.59 5.06 -12.81
N ASN A 104 -16.37 4.91 -12.30
CA ASN A 104 -15.94 5.24 -10.93
C ASN A 104 -16.74 4.55 -9.80
N HIS A 105 -17.42 3.44 -10.10
CA HIS A 105 -18.15 2.65 -9.12
C HIS A 105 -17.40 1.34 -8.79
N PRO A 106 -17.32 0.93 -7.50
CA PRO A 106 -16.89 -0.41 -7.17
C PRO A 106 -17.82 -1.41 -7.86
N ALA A 107 -17.25 -2.36 -8.61
CA ALA A 107 -18.02 -3.23 -9.52
C ALA A 107 -18.88 -4.28 -8.77
N ALA A 108 -19.84 -3.90 -7.93
CA ALA A 108 -20.46 -4.80 -6.94
C ALA A 108 -21.21 -6.03 -7.52
N ALA A 109 -21.95 -5.91 -8.63
CA ALA A 109 -22.79 -7.00 -9.15
C ALA A 109 -22.05 -7.99 -10.07
N LYS A 110 -20.86 -7.63 -10.58
CA LYS A 110 -20.04 -8.47 -11.48
C LYS A 110 -18.56 -8.47 -11.08
N LEU A 111 -18.25 -8.12 -9.83
CA LEU A 111 -16.90 -7.85 -9.34
C LEU A 111 -15.95 -8.98 -9.71
N PHE A 112 -16.34 -10.21 -9.39
CA PHE A 112 -15.48 -11.37 -9.61
C PHE A 112 -15.21 -11.64 -11.09
N GLN A 113 -16.22 -11.51 -11.95
CA GLN A 113 -16.04 -11.71 -13.38
C GLN A 113 -15.15 -10.61 -13.97
N TYR A 114 -15.38 -9.35 -13.57
CA TYR A 114 -14.58 -8.22 -14.00
C TYR A 114 -13.13 -8.35 -13.54
N LEU A 115 -12.88 -8.68 -12.26
CA LEU A 115 -11.54 -8.92 -11.74
C LEU A 115 -10.82 -10.06 -12.49
N ARG A 116 -11.53 -11.16 -12.79
CA ARG A 116 -10.95 -12.25 -13.60
C ARG A 116 -10.64 -11.81 -15.04
N TYR A 117 -11.49 -10.98 -15.63
CA TYR A 117 -11.24 -10.42 -16.96
C TYR A 117 -10.02 -9.49 -16.94
N PHE A 118 -9.98 -8.54 -16.00
CA PHE A 118 -8.87 -7.61 -15.83
C PHE A 118 -7.54 -8.35 -15.60
N ALA A 119 -7.52 -9.36 -14.73
CA ALA A 119 -6.34 -10.18 -14.48
C ALA A 119 -5.84 -10.91 -15.75
N LYS A 120 -6.75 -11.41 -16.60
CA LYS A 120 -6.40 -12.05 -17.88
C LYS A 120 -5.94 -11.09 -18.96
N LEU A 121 -6.32 -9.82 -18.88
CA LEU A 121 -5.95 -8.81 -19.88
C LEU A 121 -4.53 -8.29 -19.67
N HIS A 122 -4.04 -8.32 -18.43
CA HIS A 122 -2.77 -7.71 -18.03
C HIS A 122 -1.71 -8.71 -17.53
N CYS A 123 -1.94 -10.03 -17.70
CA CYS A 123 -1.01 -11.11 -17.38
C CYS A 123 -1.08 -12.19 -18.48
#